data_AF-C9R8A6-F1
#
_entry.id   AF-C9R8A6-F1
#
_cell.length_a   1.000
_cell.length_b   1.000
_cell.length_c   1.000
_cell.angle_alpha   90.00
_cell.angle_beta   90.00
_cell.angle_gamma   90.00
#
_symmetry.space_group_name_H-M   'P 1'
#
loop_
_entity.id
_entity.type
_entity.pdbx_description
1 polymer ?
#
loop_
_entity_poly.entity_id
_entity_poly.type
_entity_poly.pdbx_seq_one_letter_code
_entity_poly.pdbx_strand_id
1 'polypeptide(L)'
;MKIPLQVPKFPLLLRGRFFWIKIALSLLGGAGIWLWSELRPVSLPPEGVSLYIPPRASTHWVAEELYRHRVIRNPSLFRLYTRLKGIDKKILPGKYIFRGRLDLSQVAAELAKGPVLWRITVPEGFTLKELAELLESRGIASADEFWRVVENYPFPYAFLREAPPGRRRLEGYLFPDTYEVPAGTPVQDIIDLMLRRFAQIAREMQLEKGAQEQGLTLHQLVTLASLVEREAKYDEERPLIAGVLYHRLRLGMPLQVDATVAYVLDKWKSPLTYTDLEVNSPYNTYRIKGLPPGPIASPGRASLNAVLHPEPTDYLYYVAKPDGYHAFARTLSEHEENIRRYRG
;
A
#
# COMPACT_ATOMS: atom_id res chain seq x y z
N MET A 1 18.40 99.91 39.30
CA MET A 1 17.67 98.73 39.81
C MET A 1 17.46 97.77 38.63
N LYS A 2 18.31 96.74 38.49
CA LYS A 2 18.22 95.70 37.45
C LYS A 2 18.23 94.35 38.16
N ILE A 3 17.12 93.62 38.07
CA ILE A 3 16.97 92.26 38.60
C ILE A 3 17.27 91.30 37.43
N PRO A 4 18.20 90.34 37.55
CA PRO A 4 18.43 89.36 36.49
C PRO A 4 17.45 88.18 36.62
N LEU A 5 16.82 87.80 35.51
CA LEU A 5 16.03 86.56 35.40
C LEU A 5 16.97 85.34 35.33
N GLN A 6 16.84 84.42 36.30
CA GLN A 6 17.40 83.07 36.20
C GLN A 6 16.45 82.18 35.39
N VAL A 7 16.96 81.58 34.31
CA VAL A 7 16.25 80.54 33.55
C VAL A 7 16.60 79.17 34.16
N PRO A 8 15.63 78.30 34.48
CA PRO A 8 15.92 76.99 35.08
C PRO A 8 16.58 76.05 34.05
N LYS A 9 17.76 75.52 34.40
CA LYS A 9 18.43 74.45 33.63
C LYS A 9 17.72 73.12 33.91
N PHE A 10 16.98 72.61 32.93
CA PHE A 10 16.46 71.24 32.96
C PHE A 10 17.63 70.22 33.08
N PRO A 11 17.51 69.15 33.88
CA PRO A 11 18.62 68.24 34.13
C PRO A 11 18.98 67.44 32.88
N LEU A 12 20.26 67.46 32.48
CA LEU A 12 20.82 66.74 31.32
C LEU A 12 20.53 65.21 31.36
N LEU A 13 20.30 64.64 32.54
CA LEU A 13 20.10 63.20 32.76
C LEU A 13 18.78 62.65 32.17
N LEU A 14 17.74 63.48 32.04
CA LEU A 14 16.47 63.04 31.44
C LEU A 14 16.58 62.86 29.92
N ARG A 15 17.39 63.68 29.23
CA ARG A 15 17.59 63.62 27.77
C ARG A 15 18.27 62.32 27.32
N GLY A 16 19.20 61.78 28.12
CA GLY A 16 19.87 60.50 27.84
C GLY A 16 18.92 59.29 27.89
N ARG A 17 17.97 59.27 28.83
CA ARG A 17 16.98 58.19 28.94
C ARG A 17 16.00 58.18 27.76
N PHE A 18 15.53 59.35 27.32
CA PHE A 18 14.68 59.47 26.13
C PHE A 18 15.40 59.07 24.83
N PHE A 19 16.72 59.28 24.74
CA PHE A 19 17.53 58.84 23.59
C PHE A 19 17.59 57.31 23.50
N TRP A 20 17.91 56.61 24.60
CA TRP A 20 17.92 55.14 24.64
C TRP A 20 16.54 54.52 24.42
N ILE A 21 15.47 55.15 24.93
CA ILE A 21 14.09 54.72 24.69
C ILE A 21 13.73 54.83 23.20
N LYS A 22 14.11 55.92 22.53
CA LYS A 22 13.90 56.10 21.08
C LYS A 22 14.69 55.07 20.26
N ILE A 23 15.91 54.75 20.64
CA ILE A 23 16.71 53.68 20.00
C ILE A 23 16.03 52.32 20.19
N ALA A 24 15.60 51.98 21.40
CA ALA A 24 14.91 50.72 21.67
C ALA A 24 13.59 50.62 20.89
N LEU A 25 12.79 51.69 20.82
CA LEU A 25 11.57 51.75 20.01
C LEU A 25 11.85 51.65 18.51
N SER A 26 12.94 52.26 18.02
CA SER A 26 13.35 52.17 16.61
C SER A 26 13.84 50.78 16.26
N LEU A 27 14.58 50.11 17.15
CA LEU A 27 15.00 48.72 17.00
C LEU A 27 13.81 47.77 17.05
N LEU A 28 12.85 47.99 17.95
CA LEU A 28 11.60 47.23 18.03
C LEU A 28 10.73 47.45 16.79
N GLY A 29 10.61 48.68 16.31
CA GLY A 29 9.89 49.01 15.07
C GLY A 29 10.55 48.40 13.83
N GLY A 30 11.89 48.47 13.74
CA GLY A 30 12.67 47.84 12.68
C GLY A 30 12.57 46.31 12.71
N ALA A 31 12.65 45.70 13.89
CA ALA A 31 12.42 44.27 14.09
C ALA A 31 10.99 43.87 13.73
N GLY A 32 10.00 44.71 14.04
CA GLY A 32 8.60 44.50 13.67
C GLY A 32 8.36 44.57 12.17
N ILE A 33 8.96 45.55 11.47
CA ILE A 33 8.90 45.67 10.00
C ILE A 33 9.61 44.49 9.33
N TRP A 34 10.78 44.10 9.85
CA TRP A 34 11.53 42.94 9.35
C TRP A 34 10.73 41.66 9.52
N LEU A 35 10.21 41.38 10.72
CA LEU A 35 9.36 40.22 10.99
C LEU A 35 8.09 40.21 10.13
N TRP A 36 7.45 41.37 9.96
CA TRP A 36 6.28 41.49 9.08
C TRP A 36 6.62 41.22 7.61
N SER A 37 7.81 41.61 7.15
CA SER A 37 8.28 41.33 5.78
C SER A 37 8.58 39.84 5.54
N GLU A 38 9.06 39.14 6.57
CA GLU A 38 9.38 37.70 6.55
C GLU A 38 8.13 36.82 6.64
N LEU A 39 7.08 37.31 7.31
CA LEU A 39 5.78 36.63 7.41
C LEU A 39 4.89 36.82 6.18
N ARG A 40 5.32 37.61 5.18
CA ARG A 40 4.52 37.84 3.97
C ARG A 40 4.35 36.54 3.17
N PRO A 41 3.17 36.33 2.57
CA PRO A 41 2.93 35.17 1.72
C PRO A 41 3.95 35.06 0.58
N VAL A 42 4.33 33.84 0.25
CA VAL A 42 5.01 33.51 -0.99
C VAL A 42 3.95 33.15 -2.02
N SER A 43 4.06 33.71 -3.23
CA SER A 43 3.22 33.32 -4.36
C SER A 43 3.90 32.17 -5.10
N LEU A 44 3.26 31.01 -5.12
CA LEU A 44 3.75 29.82 -5.82
C LEU A 44 3.16 29.72 -7.23
N PRO A 45 3.81 28.98 -8.14
CA PRO A 45 3.29 28.74 -9.48
C PRO A 45 1.90 28.07 -9.46
N PRO A 46 1.05 28.27 -10.48
CA PRO A 46 -0.29 27.67 -10.57
C PRO A 46 -0.29 26.13 -10.44
N GLU A 47 0.70 25.47 -11.02
CA GLU A 47 0.92 24.02 -10.94
C GLU A 47 1.25 23.52 -9.52
N GLY A 48 1.75 24.42 -8.67
CA GLY A 48 2.23 24.15 -7.33
C GLY A 48 3.66 23.64 -7.27
N VAL A 49 4.25 23.72 -6.08
CA VAL A 49 5.58 23.20 -5.79
C VAL A 49 5.44 21.88 -5.04
N SER A 50 5.97 20.82 -5.64
CA SER A 50 6.01 19.49 -5.05
C SER A 50 7.29 19.30 -4.24
N LEU A 51 7.16 18.76 -3.03
CA LEU A 51 8.28 18.47 -2.14
C LEU A 51 8.18 17.06 -1.54
N TYR A 52 9.20 16.23 -1.68
CA TYR A 52 9.27 14.93 -1.00
C TYR A 52 10.09 15.04 0.30
N ILE A 53 9.48 14.65 1.41
CA ILE A 53 10.14 14.57 2.72
C ILE A 53 10.53 13.10 2.99
N PRO A 54 11.83 12.76 3.07
CA PRO A 54 12.25 11.40 3.31
C PRO A 54 11.96 10.95 4.76
N PRO A 55 11.89 9.63 5.01
CA PRO A 55 11.80 9.09 6.37
C PRO A 55 12.90 9.65 7.29
N ARG A 56 12.53 9.97 8.53
CA ARG A 56 13.43 10.51 9.58
C ARG A 56 14.08 11.86 9.23
N ALA A 57 13.54 12.59 8.27
CA ALA A 57 13.96 13.96 8.01
C ALA A 57 13.80 14.83 9.26
N SER A 58 14.83 15.61 9.59
CA SER A 58 14.74 16.57 10.70
C SER A 58 13.94 17.82 10.29
N THR A 59 13.33 18.50 11.25
CA THR A 59 12.67 19.80 10.99
C THR A 59 13.63 20.82 10.38
N HIS A 60 14.93 20.69 10.65
CA HIS A 60 15.95 21.50 9.98
C HIS A 60 16.04 21.21 8.49
N TRP A 61 16.18 19.93 8.12
CA TRP A 61 16.22 19.52 6.72
C TRP A 61 14.97 20.00 5.96
N VAL A 62 13.79 19.81 6.56
CA VAL A 62 12.51 20.24 5.96
C VAL A 62 12.49 21.75 5.72
N ALA A 63 12.92 22.55 6.68
CA ALA A 63 12.97 24.01 6.55
C ALA A 63 13.93 24.45 5.43
N GLU A 64 15.11 23.84 5.33
CA GLU A 64 16.07 24.14 4.26
C GLU A 64 15.53 23.75 2.88
N GLU A 65 14.84 22.62 2.79
CA GLU A 65 14.29 22.14 1.54
C GLU A 65 13.11 23.00 1.06
N LEU A 66 12.24 23.45 1.98
CA LEU A 66 11.17 24.42 1.69
C LEU A 66 11.73 25.76 1.21
N TYR A 67 12.85 26.22 1.79
CA TYR A 67 13.50 27.46 1.38
C TYR A 67 14.15 27.34 0.01
N ARG A 68 14.86 26.23 -0.27
CA ARG A 68 15.44 25.95 -1.59
C ARG A 68 14.38 25.92 -2.69
N HIS A 69 13.20 25.37 -2.39
CA HIS A 69 12.05 25.35 -3.29
C HIS A 69 11.22 26.64 -3.28
N ARG A 70 11.68 27.69 -2.59
CA ARG A 70 11.03 29.00 -2.44
C ARG A 70 9.61 28.94 -1.86
N VAL A 71 9.29 27.89 -1.10
CA VAL A 71 8.00 27.73 -0.40
C VAL A 71 7.96 28.60 0.85
N ILE A 72 9.11 28.82 1.50
CA ILE A 72 9.27 29.74 2.63
C ILE A 72 10.41 30.71 2.38
N ARG A 73 10.42 31.84 3.12
CA ARG A 73 11.46 32.88 3.02
C ARG A 73 12.59 32.69 4.03
N ASN A 74 12.29 32.14 5.20
CA ASN A 74 13.24 32.03 6.30
C ASN A 74 13.15 30.67 7.02
N PRO A 75 14.14 29.77 6.83
CA PRO A 75 14.18 28.46 7.49
C PRO A 75 14.15 28.56 9.03
N SER A 76 14.86 29.53 9.59
CA SER A 76 14.99 29.65 11.05
C SER A 76 13.68 30.11 11.69
N LEU A 77 12.98 31.07 11.08
CA LEU A 77 11.67 31.51 11.55
C LEU A 77 10.63 30.38 11.45
N PHE A 78 10.65 29.62 10.36
CA PHE A 78 9.78 28.46 10.20
C PHE A 78 9.99 27.42 11.29
N ARG A 79 11.25 27.04 11.58
CA ARG A 79 11.57 26.09 12.66
C ARG A 79 11.12 26.57 14.03
N LEU A 80 11.34 27.86 14.33
CA LEU A 80 10.90 28.46 15.58
C LEU A 80 9.38 28.37 15.71
N TYR A 81 8.65 28.77 14.66
CA TYR A 81 7.20 28.71 14.63
C TYR A 81 6.66 27.28 14.79
N THR A 82 7.18 26.31 14.03
CA THR A 82 6.72 24.92 14.11
C THR A 82 7.00 24.31 15.46
N ARG A 83 8.13 24.64 16.10
CA ARG A 83 8.46 24.18 17.46
C ARG A 83 7.52 24.79 18.50
N LEU A 84 7.26 26.10 18.44
CA LEU A 84 6.34 26.78 19.35
C LEU A 84 4.90 26.27 19.24
N LYS A 85 4.49 25.86 18.03
CA LYS A 85 3.15 25.30 17.76
C LYS A 85 3.07 23.77 17.89
N GLY A 86 4.19 23.09 18.16
CA GLY A 86 4.27 21.63 18.21
C GLY A 86 3.95 20.94 16.88
N ILE A 87 4.07 21.66 15.75
CA ILE A 87 3.86 21.14 14.39
C ILE A 87 5.06 20.33 13.93
N ASP A 88 6.26 20.66 14.42
CA ASP A 88 7.51 19.96 14.10
C ASP A 88 7.43 18.45 14.32
N LYS A 89 6.66 18.00 15.30
CA LYS A 89 6.40 16.58 15.61
C LYS A 89 5.31 15.92 14.76
N LYS A 90 4.54 16.72 14.00
CA LYS A 90 3.41 16.25 13.19
C LYS A 90 3.77 16.13 11.70
N ILE A 91 4.96 16.58 11.30
CA ILE A 91 5.41 16.48 9.91
C ILE A 91 5.71 15.00 9.62
N LEU A 92 4.99 14.43 8.67
CA LEU A 92 5.14 13.04 8.25
C LEU A 92 6.04 12.97 7.00
N PRO A 93 6.75 11.86 6.79
CA PRO A 93 7.44 11.63 5.53
C PRO A 93 6.45 11.42 4.38
N GLY A 94 6.80 11.90 3.19
CA GLY A 94 5.96 11.80 1.99
C GLY A 94 6.01 13.04 1.11
N LYS A 95 5.26 13.01 0.01
CA LYS A 95 5.16 14.12 -0.95
C LYS A 95 4.09 15.13 -0.55
N TYR A 96 4.46 16.39 -0.47
CA TYR A 96 3.60 17.54 -0.22
C TYR A 96 3.48 18.39 -1.49
N ILE A 97 2.33 19.03 -1.69
CA ILE A 97 2.11 19.94 -2.82
C ILE A 97 1.64 21.28 -2.26
N PHE A 98 2.44 22.32 -2.47
CA PHE A 98 2.13 23.68 -2.02
C PHE A 98 1.62 24.51 -3.21
N ARG A 99 0.43 25.11 -3.10
CA ARG A 99 -0.22 25.89 -4.17
C ARG A 99 -0.71 27.23 -3.68
N GLY A 100 -0.73 28.20 -4.59
CA GLY A 100 -1.30 29.53 -4.34
C GLY A 100 -0.40 30.44 -3.51
N ARG A 101 -1.01 31.36 -2.76
CA ARG A 101 -0.32 32.30 -1.87
C ARG A 101 -0.35 31.77 -0.45
N LEU A 102 0.80 31.30 0.02
CA LEU A 102 0.93 30.71 1.36
C LEU A 102 1.85 31.56 2.24
N ASP A 103 1.37 31.92 3.43
CA ASP A 103 2.21 32.42 4.51
C ASP A 103 2.82 31.27 5.33
N LEU A 104 3.70 31.64 6.26
CA LEU A 104 4.43 30.68 7.09
C LEU A 104 3.50 29.78 7.91
N SER A 105 2.37 30.31 8.39
CA SER A 105 1.39 29.56 9.17
C SER A 105 0.63 28.56 8.31
N GLN A 106 0.30 28.95 7.07
CA GLN A 106 -0.38 28.10 6.10
C GLN A 106 0.53 26.97 5.60
N VAL A 107 1.82 27.25 5.34
CA VAL A 107 2.80 26.20 5.00
C VAL A 107 2.92 25.19 6.15
N ALA A 108 3.01 25.66 7.39
CA ALA A 108 3.04 24.79 8.56
C ALA A 108 1.73 23.98 8.72
N ALA A 109 0.58 24.58 8.41
CA ALA A 109 -0.70 23.89 8.43
C ALA A 109 -0.80 22.80 7.35
N GLU A 110 -0.33 23.05 6.13
CA GLU A 110 -0.26 22.03 5.06
C GLU A 110 0.64 20.85 5.47
N LEU A 111 1.79 21.13 6.09
CA LEU A 111 2.66 20.06 6.60
C LEU A 111 2.01 19.25 7.72
N ALA A 112 1.23 19.92 8.59
CA ALA A 112 0.49 19.28 9.67
C ALA A 112 -0.72 18.46 9.19
N LYS A 113 -1.29 18.77 8.01
CA LYS A 113 -2.35 17.94 7.39
C LYS A 113 -1.84 16.57 6.95
N GLY A 114 -0.55 16.49 6.60
CA GLY A 114 0.09 15.27 6.10
C GLY A 114 0.32 15.30 4.59
N PRO A 115 1.10 14.33 4.07
CA PRO A 115 1.45 14.26 2.65
C PRO A 115 0.23 13.90 1.80
N VAL A 116 0.35 14.12 0.49
CA VAL A 116 -0.58 13.55 -0.50
C VAL A 116 -0.52 12.04 -0.40
N LEU A 117 -1.68 11.40 -0.30
CA LEU A 117 -1.80 9.94 -0.23
C LEU A 117 -2.24 9.38 -1.59
N TRP A 118 -1.61 8.29 -2.00
CA TRP A 118 -2.13 7.38 -3.01
C TRP A 118 -3.00 6.33 -2.34
N ARG A 119 -4.21 6.14 -2.89
CA ARG A 119 -5.12 5.08 -2.48
C ARG A 119 -5.03 3.94 -3.50
N ILE A 120 -4.45 2.82 -3.08
CA ILE A 120 -4.19 1.63 -3.90
C ILE A 120 -5.14 0.54 -3.44
N THR A 121 -6.19 0.26 -4.21
CA THR A 121 -7.08 -0.86 -3.95
C THR A 121 -6.62 -2.06 -4.77
N VAL A 122 -6.25 -3.14 -4.09
CA VAL A 122 -5.88 -4.42 -4.69
C VAL A 122 -7.03 -5.40 -4.48
N PRO A 123 -7.78 -5.75 -5.55
CA PRO A 123 -8.86 -6.72 -5.45
C PRO A 123 -8.38 -8.13 -5.09
N GLU A 124 -9.26 -8.92 -4.50
CA GLU A 124 -9.03 -10.36 -4.31
C GLU A 124 -8.86 -11.06 -5.66
N GLY A 125 -8.05 -12.11 -5.70
CA GLY A 125 -7.77 -12.86 -6.91
C GLY A 125 -6.77 -12.20 -7.87
N PHE A 126 -6.18 -11.05 -7.50
CA PHE A 126 -5.12 -10.40 -8.29
C PHE A 126 -3.82 -11.22 -8.31
N THR A 127 -3.17 -11.24 -9.45
CA THR A 127 -1.80 -11.73 -9.63
C THR A 127 -0.77 -10.62 -9.38
N LEU A 128 0.49 -10.99 -9.15
CA LEU A 128 1.61 -10.03 -9.12
C LEU A 128 1.71 -9.21 -10.41
N LYS A 129 1.37 -9.81 -11.56
CA LYS A 129 1.38 -9.12 -12.84
C LYS A 129 0.31 -8.04 -12.92
N GLU A 130 -0.93 -8.35 -12.56
CA GLU A 130 -2.02 -7.38 -12.52
C GLU A 130 -1.73 -6.26 -11.50
N LEU A 131 -1.07 -6.57 -10.39
CA LEU A 131 -0.63 -5.56 -9.44
C LEU A 131 0.46 -4.65 -10.04
N ALA A 132 1.45 -5.20 -10.75
CA ALA A 132 2.48 -4.41 -11.42
C ALA A 132 1.85 -3.42 -12.43
N GLU A 133 0.91 -3.91 -13.24
CA GLU A 133 0.15 -3.11 -14.21
C GLU A 133 -0.74 -2.05 -13.53
N LEU A 134 -1.34 -2.39 -12.39
CA LEU A 134 -2.11 -1.44 -11.59
C LEU A 134 -1.23 -0.30 -11.08
N LEU A 135 -0.05 -0.59 -10.54
CA LEU A 135 0.85 0.44 -10.03
C LEU A 135 1.40 1.33 -11.16
N GLU A 136 1.71 0.73 -12.31
CA GLU A 136 2.21 1.45 -13.48
C GLU A 136 1.15 2.36 -14.10
N SER A 137 -0.06 1.84 -14.34
CA SER A 137 -1.17 2.64 -14.89
C SER A 137 -1.59 3.80 -14.00
N ARG A 138 -1.31 3.73 -12.70
CA ARG A 138 -1.55 4.80 -11.72
C ARG A 138 -0.38 5.77 -11.58
N GLY A 139 0.74 5.55 -12.27
CA GLY A 139 1.95 6.36 -12.16
C GLY A 139 2.61 6.28 -10.77
N ILE A 140 2.38 5.19 -10.05
CA ILE A 140 2.91 4.95 -8.70
C ILE A 140 4.33 4.38 -8.78
N ALA A 141 4.54 3.41 -9.68
CA ALA A 141 5.81 2.72 -9.90
C ALA A 141 5.85 2.14 -11.31
N SER A 142 7.04 2.03 -11.93
CA SER A 142 7.16 1.32 -13.21
C SER A 142 7.10 -0.20 -12.98
N ALA A 143 6.64 -0.95 -13.99
CA ALA A 143 6.63 -2.41 -13.92
C ALA A 143 8.06 -2.97 -13.71
N ASP A 144 9.07 -2.36 -14.34
CA ASP A 144 10.47 -2.77 -14.18
C ASP A 144 10.99 -2.57 -12.75
N GLU A 145 10.61 -1.48 -12.09
CA GLU A 145 10.95 -1.25 -10.69
C GLU A 145 10.27 -2.28 -9.78
N PHE A 146 8.99 -2.54 -10.00
CA PHE A 146 8.23 -3.55 -9.27
C PHE A 146 8.89 -4.93 -9.36
N TRP A 147 9.14 -5.43 -10.57
CA TRP A 147 9.74 -6.75 -10.74
C TRP A 147 11.14 -6.85 -10.17
N ARG A 148 11.95 -5.79 -10.28
CA ARG A 148 13.29 -5.74 -9.67
C ARG A 148 13.21 -5.91 -8.15
N VAL A 149 12.26 -5.25 -7.49
CA VAL A 149 12.05 -5.36 -6.05
C VAL A 149 11.51 -6.74 -5.68
N VAL A 150 10.51 -7.26 -6.41
CA VAL A 150 9.96 -8.61 -6.19
C VAL A 150 11.08 -9.65 -6.23
N GLU A 151 11.94 -9.62 -7.23
CA GLU A 151 12.99 -10.63 -7.43
C GLU A 151 14.14 -10.50 -6.43
N ASN A 152 14.57 -9.27 -6.11
CA ASN A 152 15.88 -9.04 -5.48
C ASN A 152 15.81 -8.51 -4.04
N TYR A 153 14.69 -7.90 -3.62
CA TYR A 153 14.63 -7.28 -2.30
C TYR A 153 14.44 -8.32 -1.19
N PRO A 154 15.26 -8.32 -0.12
CA PRO A 154 15.23 -9.36 0.91
C PRO A 154 14.15 -9.09 1.97
N PHE A 155 12.90 -9.42 1.65
CA PHE A 155 11.80 -9.34 2.62
C PHE A 155 11.94 -10.38 3.76
N PRO A 156 11.97 -9.98 5.04
CA PRO A 156 12.32 -10.84 6.17
C PRO A 156 11.12 -11.63 6.74
N TYR A 157 10.26 -12.20 5.89
CA TYR A 157 9.08 -12.94 6.32
C TYR A 157 9.27 -14.46 6.25
N ALA A 158 9.02 -15.15 7.36
CA ALA A 158 9.21 -16.60 7.45
C ALA A 158 8.31 -17.40 6.50
N PHE A 159 7.09 -16.93 6.25
CA PHE A 159 6.14 -17.59 5.34
C PHE A 159 6.57 -17.57 3.86
N LEU A 160 7.61 -16.80 3.51
CA LEU A 160 8.18 -16.78 2.15
C LEU A 160 9.28 -17.83 1.94
N ARG A 161 9.66 -18.59 2.98
CA ARG A 161 10.78 -19.55 2.89
C ARG A 161 10.51 -20.72 1.92
N GLU A 162 9.26 -21.13 1.82
CA GLU A 162 8.82 -22.21 0.93
C GLU A 162 8.36 -21.70 -0.45
N ALA A 163 8.27 -20.38 -0.62
CA ALA A 163 7.82 -19.79 -1.88
C ALA A 163 8.85 -20.03 -3.00
N PRO A 164 8.40 -20.21 -4.26
CA PRO A 164 9.30 -20.42 -5.39
C PRO A 164 10.18 -19.18 -5.61
N PRO A 165 11.43 -19.33 -6.08
CA PRO A 165 12.31 -18.19 -6.32
C PRO A 165 11.85 -17.33 -7.52
N GLY A 166 12.46 -16.15 -7.66
CA GLY A 166 12.25 -15.25 -8.80
C GLY A 166 10.91 -14.53 -8.77
N ARG A 167 10.29 -14.34 -9.94
CA ARG A 167 9.08 -13.51 -10.12
C ARG A 167 7.85 -14.00 -9.36
N ARG A 168 7.78 -15.28 -8.98
CA ARG A 168 6.61 -15.86 -8.30
C ARG A 168 6.74 -15.88 -6.78
N ARG A 169 7.85 -15.40 -6.22
CA ARG A 169 8.17 -15.57 -4.79
C ARG A 169 7.23 -14.85 -3.84
N LEU A 170 6.48 -13.87 -4.32
CA LEU A 170 5.50 -13.10 -3.54
C LEU A 170 4.05 -13.37 -3.98
N GLU A 171 3.83 -14.28 -4.94
CA GLU A 171 2.49 -14.59 -5.44
C GLU A 171 1.65 -15.16 -4.30
N GLY A 172 0.42 -14.64 -4.12
CA GLY A 172 -0.45 -15.03 -3.00
C GLY A 172 -0.20 -14.30 -1.68
N TYR A 173 0.91 -13.57 -1.54
CA TYR A 173 1.31 -12.95 -0.27
C TYR A 173 1.13 -11.43 -0.22
N LEU A 174 0.91 -10.78 -1.36
CA LEU A 174 0.55 -9.37 -1.39
C LEU A 174 -0.96 -9.25 -1.17
N PHE A 175 -1.34 -9.13 0.11
CA PHE A 175 -2.71 -9.30 0.55
C PHE A 175 -3.67 -8.32 -0.15
N PRO A 176 -4.87 -8.75 -0.58
CA PRO A 176 -5.84 -7.86 -1.19
C PRO A 176 -6.48 -6.94 -0.13
N ASP A 177 -6.30 -5.63 -0.29
CA ASP A 177 -6.88 -4.60 0.58
C ASP A 177 -6.81 -3.24 -0.12
N THR A 178 -7.33 -2.20 0.54
CA THR A 178 -7.08 -0.81 0.17
C THR A 178 -6.00 -0.20 1.05
N TYR A 179 -4.91 0.22 0.40
CA TYR A 179 -3.74 0.81 1.03
C TYR A 179 -3.70 2.31 0.78
N GLU A 180 -3.47 3.09 1.84
CA GLU A 180 -3.18 4.51 1.74
C GLU A 180 -1.69 4.73 2.01
N VAL A 181 -0.95 5.12 0.97
CA VAL A 181 0.50 5.33 1.04
C VAL A 181 0.86 6.75 0.65
N PRO A 182 1.79 7.41 1.34
CA PRO A 182 2.28 8.71 0.89
C PRO A 182 2.79 8.65 -0.55
N ALA A 183 2.46 9.66 -1.35
CA ALA A 183 2.96 9.74 -2.71
C ALA A 183 4.50 9.83 -2.69
N GLY A 184 5.15 9.11 -3.60
CA GLY A 184 6.60 8.95 -3.63
C GLY A 184 7.14 7.89 -2.65
N THR A 185 6.28 7.08 -2.02
CA THR A 185 6.74 5.92 -1.24
C THR A 185 7.50 4.94 -2.15
N PRO A 186 8.71 4.48 -1.76
CA PRO A 186 9.47 3.49 -2.53
C PRO A 186 8.69 2.18 -2.71
N VAL A 187 8.89 1.51 -3.84
CA VAL A 187 8.15 0.28 -4.19
C VAL A 187 8.33 -0.83 -3.18
N GLN A 188 9.53 -0.99 -2.64
CA GLN A 188 9.80 -1.98 -1.59
C GLN A 188 8.97 -1.74 -0.33
N ASP A 189 8.68 -0.49 0.02
CA ASP A 189 7.88 -0.16 1.20
C ASP A 189 6.39 -0.41 0.94
N ILE A 190 5.92 -0.20 -0.29
CA ILE A 190 4.55 -0.56 -0.70
C ILE A 190 4.35 -2.07 -0.64
N ILE A 191 5.30 -2.85 -1.19
CA ILE A 191 5.25 -4.32 -1.14
C ILE A 191 5.36 -4.80 0.31
N ASP A 192 6.27 -4.24 1.11
CA ASP A 192 6.41 -4.58 2.52
C ASP A 192 5.12 -4.30 3.30
N LEU A 193 4.41 -3.21 3.01
CA LEU A 193 3.10 -2.92 3.61
C LEU A 193 2.07 -4.02 3.33
N MET A 194 2.00 -4.51 2.09
CA MET A 194 1.10 -5.61 1.70
C MET A 194 1.49 -6.94 2.36
N LEU A 195 2.79 -7.22 2.48
CA LEU A 195 3.30 -8.41 3.18
C LEU A 195 3.04 -8.34 4.69
N ARG A 196 3.17 -7.17 5.33
CA ARG A 196 2.78 -6.97 6.73
C ARG A 196 1.29 -7.20 6.91
N ARG A 197 0.48 -6.76 5.96
CA ARG A 197 -0.96 -6.98 5.99
C ARG A 197 -1.28 -8.48 5.93
N PHE A 198 -0.65 -9.23 5.02
CA PHE A 198 -0.75 -10.69 5.01
C PHE A 198 -0.34 -11.28 6.37
N ALA A 199 0.81 -10.87 6.92
CA ALA A 199 1.30 -11.38 8.21
C ALA A 199 0.32 -11.12 9.37
N GLN A 200 -0.36 -9.97 9.35
CA GLN A 200 -1.39 -9.63 10.32
C GLN A 200 -2.60 -10.57 10.16
N ILE A 201 -3.12 -10.72 8.95
CA ILE A 201 -4.26 -11.60 8.68
C ILE A 201 -3.93 -13.05 9.01
N ALA A 202 -2.71 -13.50 8.69
CA ALA A 202 -2.23 -14.84 9.00
C ALA A 202 -2.30 -15.12 10.51
N ARG A 203 -1.85 -14.16 11.32
CA ARG A 203 -1.91 -14.24 12.78
C ARG A 203 -3.35 -14.20 13.31
N GLU A 204 -4.17 -13.27 12.82
CA GLU A 204 -5.57 -13.13 13.24
C GLU A 204 -6.38 -14.40 12.98
N MET A 205 -6.15 -15.03 11.83
CA MET A 205 -6.84 -16.26 11.42
C MET A 205 -6.13 -17.54 11.89
N GLN A 206 -4.98 -17.42 12.56
CA GLN A 206 -4.14 -18.55 12.98
C GLN A 206 -3.80 -19.51 11.82
N LEU A 207 -3.46 -18.96 10.65
CA LEU A 207 -3.29 -19.74 9.42
C LEU A 207 -2.23 -20.85 9.55
N GLU A 208 -1.12 -20.60 10.24
CA GLU A 208 -0.08 -21.59 10.45
C GLU A 208 -0.60 -22.81 11.23
N LYS A 209 -1.36 -22.58 12.29
CA LYS A 209 -1.94 -23.64 13.11
C LYS A 209 -3.01 -24.40 12.32
N GLY A 210 -3.91 -23.68 11.65
CA GLY A 210 -4.97 -24.30 10.87
C GLY A 210 -4.43 -25.07 9.66
N ALA A 211 -3.36 -24.60 9.02
CA ALA A 211 -2.66 -25.35 7.97
C ALA A 211 -2.15 -26.69 8.51
N GLN A 212 -1.50 -26.70 9.68
CA GLN A 212 -1.01 -27.92 10.32
C GLN A 212 -2.15 -28.90 10.66
N GLU A 213 -3.28 -28.40 11.16
CA GLU A 213 -4.47 -29.22 11.45
C GLU A 213 -5.05 -29.88 10.19
N GLN A 214 -4.94 -29.20 9.03
CA GLN A 214 -5.32 -29.76 7.72
C GLN A 214 -4.21 -30.59 7.06
N GLY A 215 -3.07 -30.79 7.72
CA GLY A 215 -1.93 -31.54 7.20
C GLY A 215 -1.16 -30.83 6.08
N LEU A 216 -1.25 -29.50 6.01
CA LEU A 216 -0.60 -28.64 5.01
C LEU A 216 0.48 -27.76 5.65
N THR A 217 1.45 -27.31 4.86
CA THR A 217 2.24 -26.14 5.23
C THR A 217 1.44 -24.85 4.97
N LEU A 218 1.83 -23.74 5.59
CA LEU A 218 1.19 -22.44 5.30
C LEU A 218 1.25 -22.10 3.80
N HIS A 219 2.37 -22.39 3.14
CA HIS A 219 2.52 -22.15 1.71
C HIS A 219 1.51 -22.97 0.88
N GLN A 220 1.32 -24.24 1.24
CA GLN A 220 0.31 -25.11 0.61
C GLN A 220 -1.12 -24.62 0.88
N LEU A 221 -1.42 -24.15 2.09
CA LEU A 221 -2.72 -23.58 2.42
C LEU A 221 -3.03 -22.34 1.58
N VAL A 222 -2.07 -21.40 1.47
CA VAL A 222 -2.24 -20.19 0.63
C VAL A 222 -2.35 -20.57 -0.84
N THR A 223 -1.60 -21.59 -1.29
CA THR A 223 -1.69 -22.11 -2.66
C THR A 223 -3.10 -22.63 -2.94
N LEU A 224 -3.62 -23.51 -2.09
CA LEU A 224 -4.97 -24.05 -2.23
C LEU A 224 -6.04 -22.94 -2.15
N ALA A 225 -5.88 -21.97 -1.25
CA ALA A 225 -6.78 -20.83 -1.14
C ALA A 225 -6.80 -19.97 -2.42
N SER A 226 -5.66 -19.80 -3.09
CA SER A 226 -5.60 -19.11 -4.38
C SER A 226 -6.32 -19.87 -5.51
N LEU A 227 -6.38 -21.20 -5.45
CA LEU A 227 -7.17 -22.00 -6.39
C LEU A 227 -8.66 -21.78 -6.12
N VAL A 228 -9.08 -21.88 -4.86
CA VAL A 228 -10.48 -21.64 -4.45
C VAL A 228 -10.93 -20.23 -4.84
N GLU A 229 -10.08 -19.21 -4.66
CA GLU A 229 -10.39 -17.82 -5.03
C GLU A 229 -10.70 -17.67 -6.53
N ARG A 230 -9.99 -18.40 -7.38
CA ARG A 230 -10.16 -18.28 -8.84
C ARG A 230 -11.30 -19.13 -9.39
N GLU A 231 -11.78 -20.11 -8.64
CA GLU A 231 -12.91 -20.97 -9.02
C GLU A 231 -14.25 -20.43 -8.49
N ALA A 232 -14.26 -19.91 -7.26
CA ALA A 232 -15.50 -19.52 -6.60
C ALA A 232 -15.91 -18.09 -6.96
N LYS A 233 -17.10 -17.95 -7.54
CA LYS A 233 -17.76 -16.63 -7.71
C LYS A 233 -18.49 -16.18 -6.45
N TYR A 234 -19.03 -17.12 -5.68
CA TYR A 234 -19.88 -16.88 -4.51
C TYR A 234 -19.21 -17.41 -3.23
N ASP A 235 -19.35 -16.68 -2.13
CA ASP A 235 -18.71 -17.01 -0.84
C ASP A 235 -19.21 -18.33 -0.29
N GLU A 236 -20.48 -18.65 -0.52
CA GLU A 236 -21.16 -19.84 -0.01
C GLU A 236 -20.63 -21.15 -0.62
N GLU A 237 -20.07 -21.13 -1.83
CA GLU A 237 -19.54 -22.33 -2.49
C GLU A 237 -18.07 -22.61 -2.14
N ARG A 238 -17.33 -21.61 -1.64
CA ARG A 238 -15.90 -21.74 -1.35
C ARG A 238 -15.58 -22.93 -0.45
N PRO A 239 -16.29 -23.19 0.67
CA PRO A 239 -16.01 -24.35 1.53
C PRO A 239 -16.21 -25.69 0.82
N LEU A 240 -17.21 -25.81 -0.05
CA LEU A 240 -17.49 -27.03 -0.80
C LEU A 240 -16.48 -27.26 -1.91
N ILE A 241 -16.09 -26.21 -2.63
CA ILE A 241 -14.99 -26.26 -3.61
C ILE A 241 -13.68 -26.69 -2.91
N ALA A 242 -13.36 -26.09 -1.76
CA ALA A 242 -12.21 -26.48 -0.96
C ALA A 242 -12.30 -27.97 -0.55
N GLY A 243 -13.47 -28.43 -0.11
CA GLY A 243 -13.74 -29.84 0.20
C GLY A 243 -13.45 -30.79 -0.96
N VAL A 244 -13.90 -30.46 -2.17
CA VAL A 244 -13.60 -31.26 -3.38
C VAL A 244 -12.09 -31.31 -3.65
N LEU A 245 -11.40 -30.17 -3.57
CA LEU A 245 -9.95 -30.12 -3.82
C LEU A 245 -9.17 -30.93 -2.78
N TYR A 246 -9.52 -30.85 -1.49
CA TYR A 246 -8.95 -31.71 -0.44
C TYR A 246 -9.23 -33.19 -0.71
N HIS A 247 -10.44 -33.54 -1.13
CA HIS A 247 -10.79 -34.92 -1.45
C HIS A 247 -9.94 -35.47 -2.60
N ARG A 248 -9.78 -34.69 -3.68
CA ARG A 248 -8.87 -35.04 -4.80
C ARG A 248 -7.43 -35.20 -4.36
N LEU A 249 -6.91 -34.29 -3.52
CA LEU A 249 -5.55 -34.38 -2.97
C LEU A 249 -5.34 -35.70 -2.20
N ARG A 250 -6.30 -36.07 -1.34
CA ARG A 250 -6.25 -37.29 -0.53
C ARG A 250 -6.22 -38.56 -1.39
N LEU A 251 -6.95 -38.57 -2.51
CA LEU A 251 -6.98 -39.68 -3.46
C LEU A 251 -5.80 -39.69 -4.45
N GLY A 252 -4.91 -38.70 -4.40
CA GLY A 252 -3.82 -38.55 -5.36
C GLY A 252 -4.31 -38.28 -6.80
N MET A 253 -5.49 -37.67 -6.93
CA MET A 253 -6.04 -37.23 -8.21
C MET A 253 -5.42 -35.88 -8.62
N PRO A 254 -5.20 -35.64 -9.93
CA PRO A 254 -4.92 -34.30 -10.44
C PRO A 254 -6.05 -33.33 -10.07
N LEU A 255 -5.71 -32.08 -9.73
CA LEU A 255 -6.71 -31.10 -9.32
C LEU A 255 -7.52 -30.56 -10.49
N GLN A 256 -6.94 -30.47 -11.69
CA GLN A 256 -7.59 -30.04 -12.93
C GLN A 256 -8.37 -28.72 -12.76
N VAL A 257 -7.67 -27.71 -12.23
CA VAL A 257 -8.20 -26.37 -12.02
C VAL A 257 -7.80 -25.50 -13.21
N ASP A 258 -8.78 -25.07 -14.01
CA ASP A 258 -8.58 -24.27 -15.23
C ASP A 258 -7.76 -23.01 -14.94
N ALA A 259 -8.01 -22.35 -13.80
CA ALA A 259 -7.30 -21.15 -13.39
C ALA A 259 -5.77 -21.33 -13.33
N THR A 260 -5.28 -22.55 -13.08
CA THR A 260 -3.85 -22.83 -13.05
C THR A 260 -3.20 -22.80 -14.43
N VAL A 261 -3.94 -23.23 -15.46
CA VAL A 261 -3.51 -23.15 -16.87
C VAL A 261 -3.62 -21.71 -17.35
N ALA A 262 -4.70 -21.02 -17.00
CA ALA A 262 -4.87 -19.59 -17.30
C ALA A 262 -3.75 -18.74 -16.70
N TYR A 263 -3.30 -19.03 -15.47
CA TYR A 263 -2.15 -18.39 -14.84
C TYR A 263 -0.84 -18.58 -15.62
N VAL A 264 -0.59 -19.80 -16.12
CA VAL A 264 0.63 -20.12 -16.90
C VAL A 264 0.64 -19.41 -18.24
N LEU A 265 -0.50 -19.36 -18.91
CA LEU A 265 -0.65 -18.79 -20.26
C LEU A 265 -1.00 -17.30 -20.24
N ASP A 266 -1.20 -16.71 -19.06
CA ASP A 266 -1.70 -15.35 -18.88
C ASP A 266 -3.03 -15.10 -19.63
N LYS A 267 -3.90 -16.09 -19.61
CA LYS A 267 -5.13 -16.15 -20.42
C LYS A 267 -6.39 -16.13 -19.55
N TRP A 268 -6.63 -14.99 -18.90
CA TRP A 268 -7.76 -14.81 -17.98
C TRP A 268 -9.08 -14.39 -18.66
N LYS A 269 -8.98 -13.73 -19.82
CA LYS A 269 -10.14 -13.10 -20.51
C LYS A 269 -10.68 -13.94 -21.67
N SER A 270 -10.18 -15.16 -21.86
CA SER A 270 -10.54 -16.00 -23.00
C SER A 270 -10.68 -17.45 -22.57
N PRO A 271 -11.64 -18.20 -23.13
CA PRO A 271 -11.78 -19.62 -22.84
C PRO A 271 -10.49 -20.38 -23.16
N LEU A 272 -10.16 -21.35 -22.31
CA LEU A 272 -9.08 -22.29 -22.56
C LEU A 272 -9.51 -23.29 -23.64
N THR A 273 -8.58 -23.60 -24.55
CA THR A 273 -8.72 -24.65 -25.55
C THR A 273 -8.15 -25.97 -25.02
N TYR A 274 -8.49 -27.10 -25.65
CA TYR A 274 -7.88 -28.38 -25.29
C TYR A 274 -6.34 -28.36 -25.41
N THR A 275 -5.80 -27.66 -26.41
CA THR A 275 -4.34 -27.48 -26.57
C THR A 275 -3.74 -26.66 -25.43
N ASP A 276 -4.46 -25.68 -24.89
CA ASP A 276 -3.98 -24.92 -23.73
C ASP A 276 -3.80 -25.81 -22.49
N LEU A 277 -4.71 -26.78 -22.29
CA LEU A 277 -4.65 -27.73 -21.17
C LEU A 277 -3.42 -28.65 -21.23
N GLU A 278 -2.76 -28.75 -22.39
CA GLU A 278 -1.55 -29.54 -22.58
C GLU A 278 -0.26 -28.77 -22.26
N VAL A 279 -0.32 -27.48 -21.89
CA VAL A 279 0.87 -26.68 -21.60
C VAL A 279 1.79 -27.37 -20.58
N ASN A 280 3.09 -27.49 -20.92
CA ASN A 280 4.06 -28.10 -20.01
C ASN A 280 4.53 -27.09 -18.97
N SER A 281 4.00 -27.20 -17.75
CA SER A 281 4.34 -26.33 -16.62
C SER A 281 4.09 -27.06 -15.31
N PRO A 282 4.92 -26.85 -14.27
CA PRO A 282 4.64 -27.43 -12.94
C PRO A 282 3.39 -26.83 -12.29
N TYR A 283 2.85 -25.72 -12.81
CA TYR A 283 1.57 -25.18 -12.36
C TYR A 283 0.36 -25.84 -13.02
N ASN A 284 0.54 -26.58 -14.12
CA ASN A 284 -0.58 -27.19 -14.83
C ASN A 284 -1.13 -28.41 -14.04
N THR A 285 -2.19 -28.19 -13.29
CA THR A 285 -2.83 -29.22 -12.46
C THR A 285 -3.59 -30.31 -13.22
N TYR A 286 -3.62 -30.25 -14.56
CA TYR A 286 -4.01 -31.38 -15.41
C TYR A 286 -2.89 -32.39 -15.59
N ARG A 287 -1.63 -31.94 -15.49
CA ARG A 287 -0.43 -32.73 -15.79
C ARG A 287 0.33 -33.18 -14.55
N ILE A 288 0.07 -32.55 -13.40
CA ILE A 288 0.67 -32.91 -12.12
C ILE A 288 -0.37 -33.48 -11.15
N LYS A 289 0.11 -34.28 -10.19
CA LYS A 289 -0.66 -34.67 -9.00
C LYS A 289 -0.24 -33.77 -7.84
N GLY A 290 -1.19 -33.41 -6.98
CA GLY A 290 -0.95 -32.52 -5.85
C GLY A 290 -1.10 -31.04 -6.19
N LEU A 291 -0.59 -30.19 -5.31
CA LEU A 291 -0.63 -28.73 -5.46
C LEU A 291 0.46 -28.25 -6.43
N PRO A 292 0.24 -27.13 -7.15
CA PRO A 292 1.30 -26.46 -7.89
C PRO A 292 2.39 -25.92 -6.94
N PRO A 293 3.56 -25.50 -7.45
CA PRO A 293 4.67 -25.00 -6.64
C PRO A 293 4.40 -23.74 -5.82
N GLY A 294 3.25 -23.10 -5.98
CA GLY A 294 2.85 -21.93 -5.22
C GLY A 294 1.51 -21.36 -5.68
N PRO A 295 1.06 -20.28 -5.05
CA PRO A 295 -0.21 -19.63 -5.39
C PRO A 295 -0.26 -19.12 -6.83
N ILE A 296 -1.47 -18.90 -7.34
CA ILE A 296 -1.73 -18.33 -8.67
C ILE A 296 -2.40 -16.94 -8.63
N ALA A 297 -2.70 -16.46 -7.43
CA ALA A 297 -3.35 -15.19 -7.16
C ALA A 297 -3.30 -14.88 -5.65
N SER A 298 -3.59 -13.64 -5.27
CA SER A 298 -3.78 -13.19 -3.88
C SER A 298 -5.18 -13.58 -3.36
N PRO A 299 -5.31 -14.59 -2.47
CA PRO A 299 -6.59 -14.99 -1.92
C PRO A 299 -7.11 -14.00 -0.88
N GLY A 300 -8.43 -13.84 -0.83
CA GLY A 300 -9.14 -13.11 0.20
C GLY A 300 -9.31 -13.89 1.51
N ARG A 301 -9.88 -13.23 2.53
CA ARG A 301 -10.17 -13.88 3.82
C ARG A 301 -11.18 -15.03 3.66
N ALA A 302 -12.14 -14.90 2.74
CA ALA A 302 -13.16 -15.91 2.49
C ALA A 302 -12.54 -17.22 1.98
N SER A 303 -11.65 -17.14 0.99
CA SER A 303 -10.96 -18.32 0.44
C SER A 303 -9.97 -18.93 1.42
N LEU A 304 -9.23 -18.11 2.19
CA LEU A 304 -8.40 -18.61 3.29
C LEU A 304 -9.23 -19.36 4.33
N ASN A 305 -10.37 -18.80 4.74
CA ASN A 305 -11.26 -19.44 5.71
C ASN A 305 -11.88 -20.74 5.16
N ALA A 306 -12.24 -20.79 3.88
CA ALA A 306 -12.76 -21.98 3.24
C ALA A 306 -11.77 -23.15 3.24
N VAL A 307 -10.47 -22.86 3.13
CA VAL A 307 -9.41 -23.88 3.18
C VAL A 307 -9.06 -24.30 4.61
N LEU A 308 -9.22 -23.41 5.59
CA LEU A 308 -9.12 -23.76 7.02
C LEU A 308 -10.27 -24.67 7.47
N HIS A 309 -11.48 -24.40 6.97
CA HIS A 309 -12.71 -25.05 7.38
C HIS A 309 -13.47 -25.56 6.14
N PRO A 310 -12.91 -26.52 5.39
CA PRO A 310 -13.57 -27.05 4.20
C PRO A 310 -14.84 -27.82 4.59
N GLU A 311 -15.85 -27.80 3.72
CA GLU A 311 -17.03 -28.64 3.90
C GLU A 311 -16.65 -30.10 3.62
N PRO A 312 -16.87 -31.03 4.56
CA PRO A 312 -16.66 -32.45 4.31
C PRO A 312 -17.57 -32.94 3.19
N THR A 313 -17.01 -33.57 2.17
CA THR A 313 -17.79 -34.00 1.01
C THR A 313 -17.17 -35.22 0.32
N ASP A 314 -18.04 -35.99 -0.32
CA ASP A 314 -17.68 -37.08 -1.23
C ASP A 314 -17.66 -36.63 -2.69
N TYR A 315 -17.96 -35.36 -2.98
CA TYR A 315 -17.88 -34.84 -4.34
C TYR A 315 -16.44 -34.85 -4.84
N LEU A 316 -16.29 -35.15 -6.12
CA LEU A 316 -15.02 -35.18 -6.82
C LEU A 316 -15.01 -34.26 -8.02
N TYR A 317 -16.14 -33.76 -8.47
CA TYR A 317 -16.24 -32.94 -9.67
C TYR A 317 -17.20 -31.78 -9.44
N TYR A 318 -16.96 -30.69 -10.17
CA TYR A 318 -17.90 -29.58 -10.26
C TYR A 318 -17.82 -28.95 -11.64
N VAL A 319 -18.93 -28.39 -12.10
CA VAL A 319 -18.99 -27.63 -13.35
C VAL A 319 -19.81 -26.36 -13.13
N ALA A 320 -19.32 -25.24 -13.64
CA ALA A 320 -20.02 -23.97 -13.56
C ALA A 320 -21.37 -24.02 -14.30
N LYS A 321 -22.41 -23.51 -13.65
CA LYS A 321 -23.75 -23.27 -14.18
C LYS A 321 -23.84 -21.85 -14.77
N PRO A 322 -24.85 -21.55 -15.62
CA PRO A 322 -25.04 -20.21 -16.19
C PRO A 322 -25.26 -19.09 -15.17
N ASP A 323 -25.80 -19.43 -13.99
CA ASP A 323 -25.99 -18.48 -12.87
C ASP A 323 -24.67 -18.14 -12.15
N GLY A 324 -23.60 -18.88 -12.42
CA GLY A 324 -22.27 -18.71 -11.82
C GLY A 324 -22.03 -19.55 -10.56
N TYR A 325 -23.02 -20.33 -10.11
CA TYR A 325 -22.81 -21.38 -9.12
C TYR A 325 -22.29 -22.66 -9.80
N HIS A 326 -22.05 -23.72 -9.03
CA HIS A 326 -21.54 -24.99 -9.53
C HIS A 326 -22.53 -26.15 -9.33
N ALA A 327 -22.51 -27.09 -10.26
CA ALA A 327 -23.15 -28.39 -10.11
C ALA A 327 -22.10 -29.43 -9.71
N PHE A 328 -22.23 -29.96 -8.50
CA PHE A 328 -21.28 -30.91 -7.92
C PHE A 328 -21.66 -32.36 -8.25
N ALA A 329 -20.67 -33.23 -8.41
CA ALA A 329 -20.84 -34.64 -8.76
C ALA A 329 -19.82 -35.53 -8.03
N ARG A 330 -20.27 -36.73 -7.63
CA ARG A 330 -19.44 -37.75 -6.99
C ARG A 330 -18.74 -38.65 -8.01
N THR A 331 -19.39 -38.89 -9.14
CA THR A 331 -18.88 -39.76 -10.21
C THR A 331 -18.61 -38.99 -11.50
N LEU A 332 -17.76 -39.56 -12.36
CA LEU A 332 -17.52 -39.01 -13.70
C LEU A 332 -18.81 -38.99 -14.54
N SER A 333 -19.63 -40.05 -14.44
CA SER A 333 -20.91 -40.12 -15.17
C SER A 333 -21.87 -38.99 -14.78
N GLU A 334 -22.00 -38.69 -13.48
CA GLU A 334 -22.79 -37.55 -12.99
C GLU A 334 -22.21 -36.22 -13.49
N HIS A 335 -20.88 -36.09 -13.52
CA HIS A 335 -20.22 -34.88 -13.99
C HIS A 335 -20.45 -34.65 -15.49
N GLU A 336 -20.34 -35.70 -16.32
CA GLU A 336 -20.63 -35.64 -17.75
C GLU A 336 -22.10 -35.27 -18.03
N GLU A 337 -23.03 -35.74 -17.20
CA GLU A 337 -24.43 -35.34 -17.29
C GLU A 337 -24.62 -33.86 -16.93
N ASN A 338 -23.95 -33.37 -15.87
CA ASN A 338 -23.95 -31.95 -15.55
C ASN A 338 -23.33 -31.10 -16.68
N ILE A 339 -22.24 -31.56 -17.32
CA ILE A 339 -21.64 -30.88 -18.47
C ILE A 339 -22.66 -30.75 -19.61
N ARG A 340 -23.28 -31.86 -20.03
CA ARG A 340 -24.32 -31.85 -21.10
C ARG A 340 -25.48 -30.92 -20.75
N ARG A 341 -25.85 -30.84 -19.48
CA ARG A 341 -26.97 -30.00 -19.01
C ARG A 341 -26.65 -28.50 -19.02
N TYR A 342 -25.42 -28.10 -18.70
CA TYR A 342 -25.08 -26.70 -18.44
C TYR A 342 -24.13 -26.06 -19.46
N ARG A 343 -23.33 -26.85 -20.17
CA ARG A 343 -22.36 -26.38 -21.18
C ARG A 343 -22.76 -26.68 -22.63
N GLY A 344 -23.82 -27.47 -22.84
CA GLY A 344 -24.24 -27.93 -24.17
C GLY A 344 -23.33 -29.03 -24.68
#